data_AF-A0A534VRN4-F1
#
_entry.id   AF-A0A534VRN4-F1
#
_cell.length_a   1.000
_cell.length_b   1.000
_cell.length_c   1.000
_cell.angle_alpha   90.00
_cell.angle_beta   90.00
_cell.angle_gamma   90.00
#
_symmetry.space_group_name_H-M   'P 1'
#
loop_
_entity.id
_entity.type
_entity.pdbx_description
1 polymer ?
#
loop_
_entity_poly.entity_id
_entity_poly.type
_entity_poly.pdbx_seq_one_letter_code
_entity_poly.pdbx_strand_id
1 'polypeptide(L)'
;MTVSCPRCGTRYRLPPRSKLGANPTYRCVRCRQVFAADAAAEAPALEDEVEPGDDDDTFTFGGAPERDDAPEPDDTPAPAPRAAHGPPPPVKSPARFAVRTVIGVTLLYALLSIYLHTHPDAVRGVLGRLPMIGTSLAEKRLDPASIQLANVRGEYQRVKGDQLVFVISGTAINNAPVAVRGVQIEGRIRGAEEQRQVVFCGAAPRDVRDLSVREIALLQTLEPPKDWTVAPGEQTTFLVVFVGPPLDLREFAAEVVAVQGQPRRRTQQT
;
A
#
# COMPACT_ATOMS: atom_id res chain seq x y z
N MET A 1 -8.58 -35.07 -16.37
CA MET A 1 -7.21 -35.33 -15.86
C MET A 1 -6.94 -34.46 -14.62
N THR A 2 -6.10 -34.93 -13.69
CA THR A 2 -5.70 -34.13 -12.51
C THR A 2 -4.20 -33.87 -12.55
N VAL A 3 -3.79 -32.62 -12.37
CA VAL A 3 -2.38 -32.21 -12.37
C VAL A 3 -2.03 -31.60 -11.01
N SER A 4 -0.91 -31.99 -10.43
CA SER A 4 -0.40 -31.48 -9.15
C SER A 4 0.75 -30.49 -9.36
N CYS A 5 0.76 -29.39 -8.59
CA CYS A 5 1.87 -28.45 -8.63
C CYS A 5 3.10 -29.01 -7.90
N PRO A 6 4.29 -29.06 -8.53
CA PRO A 6 5.50 -29.66 -7.94
C PRO A 6 6.02 -28.90 -6.71
N ARG A 7 5.69 -27.61 -6.59
CA ARG A 7 6.21 -26.75 -5.51
C ARG A 7 5.34 -26.70 -4.25
N CYS A 8 4.04 -26.94 -4.36
CA CYS A 8 3.10 -26.77 -3.24
C CYS A 8 2.01 -27.86 -3.15
N GLY A 9 2.08 -28.88 -4.01
CA GLY A 9 1.19 -30.05 -3.97
C GLY A 9 -0.28 -29.77 -4.31
N THR A 10 -0.63 -28.55 -4.73
CA THR A 10 -2.02 -28.20 -5.03
C THR A 10 -2.49 -28.94 -6.28
N ARG A 11 -3.64 -29.62 -6.19
CA ARG A 11 -4.23 -30.43 -7.26
C ARG A 11 -5.26 -29.64 -8.05
N TYR A 12 -5.18 -29.70 -9.38
CA TYR A 12 -6.11 -29.06 -10.30
C TYR A 12 -6.81 -30.10 -11.16
N ARG A 13 -8.13 -29.98 -11.35
CA ARG A 13 -8.91 -30.84 -12.27
C ARG A 13 -9.03 -30.13 -13.62
N LEU A 14 -8.45 -30.70 -14.66
CA LEU A 14 -8.41 -30.11 -16.00
C LEU A 14 -9.29 -30.90 -16.99
N PRO A 15 -9.86 -30.20 -18.00
CA PRO A 15 -10.55 -30.83 -19.12
C PRO A 15 -9.60 -31.73 -19.94
N PRO A 16 -10.14 -32.66 -20.75
CA PRO A 16 -9.35 -33.60 -21.53
C PRO A 16 -8.39 -32.88 -22.50
N ARG A 17 -7.21 -33.48 -22.69
CA ARG A 17 -6.07 -32.93 -23.44
C ARG A 17 -6.41 -32.55 -24.89
N SER A 18 -7.49 -33.10 -25.46
CA SER A 18 -7.99 -32.76 -26.80
C SER A 18 -8.37 -31.28 -26.97
N LYS A 19 -8.64 -30.56 -25.88
CA LYS A 19 -8.93 -29.11 -25.91
C LYS A 19 -7.73 -28.23 -25.56
N LEU A 20 -6.56 -28.81 -25.31
CA LEU A 20 -5.34 -28.10 -24.96
C LEU A 20 -4.29 -28.35 -26.05
N GLY A 21 -3.70 -27.28 -26.59
CA GLY A 21 -2.66 -27.38 -27.62
C GLY A 21 -1.47 -28.26 -27.20
N ALA A 22 -0.60 -28.61 -28.16
CA ALA A 22 0.42 -29.67 -28.01
C ALA A 22 1.30 -29.57 -26.73
N ASN A 23 1.59 -28.36 -26.24
CA ASN A 23 2.36 -28.12 -25.02
C ASN A 23 1.70 -27.06 -24.13
N PRO A 24 0.73 -27.42 -23.26
CA PRO A 24 0.12 -26.48 -22.35
C PRO A 24 1.05 -26.23 -21.15
N THR A 25 1.37 -24.97 -20.90
CA THR A 25 2.04 -24.53 -19.66
C THR A 25 1.00 -24.09 -18.63
N TYR A 26 1.18 -24.50 -17.38
CA TYR A 26 0.27 -24.19 -16.28
C TYR A 26 0.95 -23.31 -15.25
N ARG A 27 0.18 -22.39 -14.67
CA ARG A 27 0.62 -21.53 -13.56
C ARG A 27 -0.17 -21.84 -12.31
N CYS A 28 0.51 -22.23 -11.23
CA CYS A 28 -0.14 -22.46 -9.95
C CYS A 28 -0.64 -21.15 -9.33
N VAL A 29 -1.91 -21.09 -8.92
CA VAL A 29 -2.49 -19.91 -8.24
C VAL A 29 -1.87 -19.67 -6.86
N ARG A 30 -1.47 -20.75 -6.16
CA ARG A 30 -0.99 -20.67 -4.78
C ARG A 30 0.45 -20.21 -4.66
N CYS A 31 1.36 -20.76 -5.47
CA CYS A 31 2.80 -20.45 -5.39
C CYS A 31 3.38 -19.78 -6.66
N ARG A 32 2.53 -19.50 -7.67
CA ARG A 32 2.87 -18.85 -8.94
C ARG A 32 3.90 -19.57 -9.81
N GLN A 33 4.25 -20.82 -9.49
CA GLN A 33 5.15 -21.64 -10.29
C GLN A 33 4.53 -21.92 -11.66
N VAL A 34 5.29 -21.71 -12.73
CA VAL A 34 4.94 -22.14 -14.09
C VAL A 34 5.61 -23.48 -14.34
N PHE A 35 4.84 -24.47 -14.79
CA PHE A 35 5.32 -25.82 -15.08
C PHE A 35 4.57 -26.41 -16.28
N ALA A 36 5.22 -27.30 -17.03
CA ALA A 36 4.59 -27.99 -18.14
C ALA A 36 3.74 -29.16 -17.62
N ALA A 37 2.69 -29.51 -18.36
CA ALA A 37 2.06 -30.82 -18.18
C ALA A 37 3.09 -31.87 -18.59
N ASP A 38 3.77 -32.51 -17.63
CA ASP A 38 4.69 -33.59 -17.95
C ASP A 38 3.96 -34.61 -18.84
N ALA A 39 4.57 -34.95 -19.98
CA ALA A 39 4.02 -35.85 -20.99
C ALA A 39 3.90 -37.31 -20.51
N ALA A 40 4.05 -37.56 -19.21
CA ALA A 40 4.02 -38.85 -18.55
C ALA A 40 2.99 -38.87 -17.40
N ALA A 41 1.83 -38.22 -17.59
CA ALA A 41 0.64 -38.57 -16.81
C ALA A 41 -0.02 -39.76 -17.51
N GLU A 42 0.40 -40.95 -17.08
CA GLU A 42 -0.20 -42.27 -17.29
C GLU A 42 -1.63 -42.19 -17.85
N ALA A 43 -1.80 -42.60 -19.11
CA ALA A 43 -3.11 -43.00 -19.60
C ALA A 43 -3.50 -44.26 -18.82
N PRO A 44 -4.68 -44.34 -18.20
CA PRO A 44 -5.16 -45.63 -17.73
C PRO A 44 -5.28 -46.55 -18.95
N ALA A 45 -4.61 -47.69 -18.89
CA ALA A 45 -4.78 -48.78 -19.83
C ALA A 45 -6.27 -49.13 -19.91
N LEU A 46 -6.80 -49.04 -21.13
CA LEU A 46 -8.06 -49.66 -21.50
C LEU A 46 -7.77 -51.15 -21.64
N GLU A 47 -8.39 -51.97 -20.81
CA GLU A 47 -8.58 -53.39 -21.09
C GLU A 47 -9.89 -53.50 -21.88
N ASP A 48 -9.74 -53.79 -23.16
CA ASP A 48 -10.80 -54.27 -24.05
C ASP A 48 -11.16 -55.70 -23.68
N GLU A 49 -12.40 -55.93 -23.23
CA GLU A 49 -13.15 -57.16 -23.53
C GLU A 49 -14.64 -56.82 -23.44
N VAL A 50 -15.31 -56.51 -24.56
CA VAL A 50 -16.61 -57.07 -24.99
C VAL A 50 -16.84 -56.64 -26.45
N GLU A 51 -16.93 -57.62 -27.35
CA GLU A 51 -17.57 -57.57 -28.67
C GLU A 51 -18.25 -58.95 -28.88
N PRO A 52 -19.23 -59.13 -29.79
CA PRO A 52 -19.98 -58.14 -30.56
C PRO A 52 -21.50 -58.43 -30.59
N GLY A 53 -22.26 -57.60 -31.31
CA GLY A 53 -23.55 -58.01 -31.88
C GLY A 53 -24.49 -56.85 -32.19
N ASP A 54 -24.22 -56.19 -33.32
CA ASP A 54 -25.16 -55.81 -34.39
C ASP A 54 -26.59 -55.44 -33.99
N ASP A 55 -26.94 -54.16 -34.20
CA ASP A 55 -27.84 -53.70 -35.29
C ASP A 55 -29.29 -53.93 -34.86
N ASP A 56 -30.17 -52.94 -34.74
CA ASP A 56 -30.57 -52.04 -35.79
C ASP A 56 -31.56 -50.98 -35.25
N ASP A 57 -31.73 -49.94 -36.06
CA ASP A 57 -32.56 -48.77 -35.85
C ASP A 57 -34.03 -49.07 -35.50
N THR A 58 -34.70 -48.18 -34.76
CA THR A 58 -35.88 -47.43 -35.24
C THR A 58 -36.58 -46.66 -34.11
N PHE A 59 -36.71 -45.35 -34.32
CA PHE A 59 -37.62 -44.43 -33.63
C PHE A 59 -39.10 -44.79 -33.92
N THR A 60 -39.95 -44.94 -32.91
CA THR A 60 -41.40 -44.71 -33.08
C THR A 60 -42.10 -44.23 -31.80
N PHE A 61 -42.83 -43.12 -31.93
CA PHE A 61 -43.82 -42.59 -30.99
C PHE A 61 -45.15 -43.33 -31.13
N GLY A 62 -45.92 -43.41 -30.04
CA GLY A 62 -47.31 -43.95 -30.00
C GLY A 62 -47.35 -45.32 -29.33
N GLY A 63 -48.28 -45.67 -28.45
CA GLY A 63 -49.52 -45.09 -27.97
C GLY A 63 -50.09 -46.16 -27.01
N ALA A 64 -50.81 -45.75 -25.97
CA ALA A 64 -51.64 -46.67 -25.21
C ALA A 64 -52.67 -47.33 -26.17
N PRO A 65 -53.07 -48.60 -25.97
CA PRO A 65 -54.07 -48.86 -24.92
C PRO A 65 -54.04 -50.26 -24.25
N GLU A 66 -54.84 -50.31 -23.16
CA GLU A 66 -55.67 -51.42 -22.67
C GLU A 66 -54.99 -52.76 -22.30
N ARG A 67 -54.80 -52.94 -20.99
CA ARG A 67 -54.83 -54.26 -20.34
C ARG A 67 -56.17 -54.42 -19.65
N ASP A 68 -57.04 -55.19 -20.27
CA ASP A 68 -58.05 -55.99 -19.57
C ASP A 68 -57.30 -57.08 -18.80
N ASP A 69 -57.55 -57.16 -17.49
CA ASP A 69 -57.72 -58.42 -16.77
C ASP A 69 -58.09 -58.06 -15.32
N ALA A 70 -59.39 -58.20 -15.03
CA ALA A 70 -59.92 -58.21 -13.68
C ALA A 70 -59.48 -59.48 -12.95
N PRO A 71 -59.20 -59.37 -11.64
CA PRO A 71 -59.76 -60.35 -10.71
C PRO A 71 -60.61 -59.70 -9.63
N GLU A 72 -61.71 -60.39 -9.36
CA GLU A 72 -62.72 -60.19 -8.32
C GLU A 72 -62.16 -60.25 -6.87
N PRO A 73 -62.96 -59.80 -5.88
CA PRO A 73 -62.51 -59.15 -4.66
C PRO A 73 -62.18 -60.16 -3.56
N ASP A 74 -61.12 -59.89 -2.80
CA ASP A 74 -60.86 -60.61 -1.56
C ASP A 74 -60.57 -59.63 -0.42
N ASP A 75 -61.13 -59.99 0.73
CA ASP A 75 -61.43 -59.18 1.89
C ASP A 75 -60.23 -58.41 2.45
N THR A 76 -60.26 -57.07 2.35
CA THR A 76 -59.37 -56.19 3.11
C THR A 76 -60.18 -55.32 4.07
N PRO A 77 -59.97 -55.41 5.39
CA PRO A 77 -60.66 -54.56 6.36
C PRO A 77 -60.37 -53.09 6.12
N ALA A 78 -61.41 -52.25 6.17
CA ALA A 78 -61.39 -50.82 5.93
C ALA A 78 -60.20 -50.09 6.60
N PRO A 79 -59.42 -49.26 5.88
CA PRO A 79 -58.40 -48.44 6.50
C PRO A 79 -59.04 -47.27 7.27
N ALA A 80 -58.59 -47.09 8.52
CA ALA A 80 -58.95 -45.96 9.37
C ALA A 80 -58.72 -44.60 8.65
N PRO A 81 -59.52 -43.55 8.96
CA PRO A 81 -59.47 -42.29 8.24
C PRO A 81 -58.08 -41.66 8.35
N ARG A 82 -57.43 -41.45 7.19
CA ARG A 82 -56.17 -40.73 7.08
C ARG A 82 -56.37 -39.31 7.61
N ALA A 83 -55.64 -38.96 8.67
CA ALA A 83 -55.54 -37.61 9.17
C ALA A 83 -55.10 -36.68 8.02
N ALA A 84 -55.87 -35.61 7.81
CA ALA A 84 -55.59 -34.60 6.81
C ALA A 84 -54.19 -34.02 7.01
N HIS A 85 -53.34 -34.12 5.98
CA HIS A 85 -52.09 -33.38 5.91
C HIS A 85 -52.39 -31.87 5.95
N GLY A 86 -51.96 -31.19 7.00
CA GLY A 86 -51.99 -29.74 7.08
C GLY A 86 -51.08 -29.08 6.03
N PRO A 87 -51.26 -27.77 5.75
CA PRO A 87 -50.49 -27.07 4.72
C PRO A 87 -49.00 -27.00 5.10
N PRO A 88 -48.07 -27.08 4.13
CA PRO A 88 -46.65 -26.96 4.42
C PRO A 88 -46.31 -25.56 4.97
N PRO A 89 -45.41 -25.44 5.96
CA PRO A 89 -45.07 -24.16 6.56
C PRO A 89 -44.30 -23.25 5.57
N PRO A 90 -44.48 -21.92 5.64
CA PRO A 90 -43.83 -20.99 4.73
C PRO A 90 -42.33 -20.88 5.02
N VAL A 91 -41.51 -21.29 4.05
CA VAL A 91 -40.05 -21.13 4.11
C VAL A 91 -39.66 -19.66 3.95
N LYS A 92 -39.11 -19.05 5.02
CA LYS A 92 -38.58 -17.68 4.99
C LYS A 92 -37.32 -17.66 4.10
N SER A 93 -37.41 -16.97 2.97
CA SER A 93 -36.37 -16.92 1.94
C SER A 93 -35.01 -16.42 2.46
N PRO A 94 -33.91 -17.19 2.29
CA PRO A 94 -32.55 -16.80 2.69
C PRO A 94 -32.01 -15.60 1.90
N ALA A 95 -32.65 -15.24 0.78
CA ALA A 95 -32.24 -14.11 -0.05
C ALA A 95 -32.35 -12.76 0.69
N ARG A 96 -33.32 -12.60 1.60
CA ARG A 96 -33.48 -11.37 2.39
C ARG A 96 -32.37 -11.19 3.41
N PHE A 97 -31.78 -12.28 3.89
CA PHE A 97 -30.61 -12.23 4.77
C PHE A 97 -29.38 -11.80 3.96
N ALA A 98 -29.11 -12.46 2.83
CA ALA A 98 -27.97 -12.15 1.98
C ALA A 98 -27.95 -10.68 1.50
N VAL A 99 -29.10 -10.14 1.06
CA VAL A 99 -29.21 -8.74 0.62
C VAL A 99 -28.94 -7.77 1.78
N ARG A 100 -29.44 -8.06 2.99
CA ARG A 100 -29.17 -7.24 4.18
C ARG A 100 -27.70 -7.28 4.59
N THR A 101 -27.05 -8.44 4.49
CA THR A 101 -25.62 -8.57 4.78
C THR A 101 -24.80 -7.78 3.79
N VAL A 102 -25.10 -7.88 2.49
CA VAL A 102 -24.40 -7.10 1.46
C VAL A 102 -24.56 -5.61 1.71
N ILE A 103 -25.79 -5.12 1.88
CA ILE A 103 -26.07 -3.70 2.17
C ILE A 103 -25.36 -3.23 3.44
N GLY A 104 -25.35 -4.05 4.49
CA GLY A 104 -24.66 -3.75 5.73
C GLY A 104 -23.15 -3.63 5.55
N VAL A 105 -22.53 -4.53 4.78
CA VAL A 105 -21.10 -4.47 4.48
C VAL A 105 -20.76 -3.26 3.61
N THR A 106 -21.57 -2.93 2.59
CA THR A 106 -21.33 -1.71 1.79
C THR A 106 -21.51 -0.45 2.61
N LEU A 107 -22.52 -0.37 3.48
CA LEU A 107 -22.70 0.77 4.38
C LEU A 107 -21.56 0.89 5.37
N LEU A 108 -21.13 -0.22 5.97
CA LEU A 108 -19.98 -0.24 6.87
C LEU A 108 -18.70 0.22 6.16
N TYR A 109 -18.45 -0.27 4.95
CA TYR A 109 -17.32 0.15 4.14
C TYR A 109 -17.40 1.64 3.77
N ALA A 110 -18.57 2.15 3.40
CA ALA A 110 -18.77 3.55 3.08
C ALA A 110 -18.54 4.44 4.31
N LEU A 111 -19.09 4.08 5.47
CA LEU A 111 -18.88 4.78 6.74
C LEU A 111 -17.41 4.74 7.16
N LEU A 112 -16.77 3.59 7.04
CA LEU A 112 -15.34 3.46 7.32
C LEU A 112 -14.52 4.32 6.35
N SER A 113 -14.86 4.35 5.07
CA SER A 113 -14.19 5.18 4.06
C SER A 113 -14.34 6.68 4.36
N ILE A 114 -15.54 7.12 4.75
CA ILE A 114 -15.80 8.51 5.16
C ILE A 114 -15.02 8.85 6.43
N TYR A 115 -15.01 7.94 7.41
CA TYR A 115 -14.25 8.10 8.65
C TYR A 115 -12.74 8.21 8.37
N LEU A 116 -12.21 7.34 7.51
CA LEU A 116 -10.80 7.36 7.09
C LEU A 116 -10.41 8.67 6.40
N HIS A 117 -11.34 9.27 5.66
CA HIS A 117 -11.10 10.52 4.93
C HIS A 117 -11.25 11.77 5.81
N THR A 118 -12.18 11.75 6.78
CA THR A 118 -12.48 12.88 7.67
C THR A 118 -11.56 12.96 8.88
N HIS A 119 -11.02 11.83 9.35
CA HIS A 119 -10.14 11.77 10.52
C HIS A 119 -8.77 11.18 10.16
N PRO A 120 -8.05 11.80 9.22
CA PRO A 120 -6.78 11.25 8.73
C PRO A 120 -5.74 11.12 9.85
N ASP A 121 -5.78 11.96 10.89
CA ASP A 121 -4.82 11.94 11.99
C ASP A 121 -5.07 10.83 13.02
N ALA A 122 -6.34 10.49 13.30
CA ALA A 122 -6.68 9.37 14.17
C ALA A 122 -6.28 8.02 13.53
N VAL A 123 -6.50 7.88 12.23
CA VAL A 123 -6.11 6.71 11.44
C VAL A 123 -4.60 6.57 11.39
N ARG A 124 -3.87 7.68 11.20
CA ARG A 124 -2.40 7.72 11.21
C ARG A 124 -1.83 7.34 12.58
N GLY A 125 -2.45 7.77 13.68
CA GLY A 125 -2.05 7.40 15.04
C GLY A 125 -2.21 5.90 15.33
N VAL A 126 -3.27 5.28 14.84
CA VAL A 126 -3.51 3.83 14.98
C VAL A 126 -2.61 3.03 14.02
N LEU A 127 -2.44 3.46 12.76
CA LEU A 127 -1.52 2.83 11.81
C LEU A 127 -0.06 2.94 12.26
N GLY A 128 0.32 4.03 12.91
CA GLY A 128 1.66 4.23 13.47
C GLY A 128 2.02 3.27 14.59
N ARG A 129 1.02 2.65 15.26
CA ARG A 129 1.24 1.59 16.26
C ARG A 129 1.44 0.21 15.64
N LEU A 130 1.22 0.02 14.33
CA LEU A 130 1.52 -1.25 13.68
C LEU A 130 3.03 -1.33 13.35
N PRO A 131 3.75 -2.32 13.91
CA PRO A 131 5.21 -2.40 13.83
C PRO A 131 5.77 -2.59 12.43
N MET A 132 4.95 -3.00 11.45
CA MET A 132 5.37 -3.21 10.05
C MET A 132 5.10 -2.00 9.12
N ILE A 133 4.25 -1.05 9.52
CA ILE A 133 3.83 0.10 8.69
C ILE A 133 4.30 1.43 9.30
N GLY A 134 4.46 1.49 10.64
CA GLY A 134 4.85 2.69 11.35
C GLY A 134 6.28 3.19 11.04
N THR A 135 7.23 2.30 10.73
CA THR A 135 8.63 2.68 10.46
C THR A 135 8.79 3.35 9.10
N SER A 136 8.14 2.84 8.06
CA SER A 136 8.21 3.43 6.71
C SER A 136 7.42 4.72 6.59
N LEU A 137 6.35 4.89 7.40
CA LEU A 137 5.64 6.16 7.50
C LEU A 137 6.42 7.19 8.33
N ALA A 138 7.11 6.79 9.39
CA ALA A 138 7.94 7.69 10.21
C ALA A 138 9.15 8.23 9.44
N GLU A 139 9.83 7.39 8.64
CA GLU A 139 10.94 7.83 7.77
C GLU A 139 10.47 8.77 6.64
N LYS A 140 9.21 8.68 6.22
CA LYS A 140 8.65 9.50 5.13
C LYS A 140 7.91 10.75 5.61
N ARG A 141 7.87 11.01 6.93
CA ARG A 141 7.04 12.07 7.56
C ARG A 141 7.82 12.88 8.60
N LEU A 142 9.05 13.29 8.31
CA LEU A 142 9.56 14.47 9.01
C LEU A 142 8.95 15.69 8.32
N ASP A 143 7.93 16.25 8.98
CA ASP A 143 7.27 17.46 8.55
C ASP A 143 8.23 18.64 8.79
N PRO A 144 8.53 19.50 7.79
CA PRO A 144 9.30 20.72 7.99
C PRO A 144 8.80 21.59 9.14
N ALA A 145 7.49 21.56 9.44
CA ALA A 145 6.88 22.28 10.55
C ALA A 145 7.35 21.81 11.95
N SER A 146 7.99 20.65 12.05
CA SER A 146 8.55 20.14 13.32
C SER A 146 9.87 20.80 13.71
N ILE A 147 10.50 21.53 12.79
CA ILE A 147 11.71 22.30 13.07
C ILE A 147 11.31 23.76 13.28
N GLN A 148 11.56 24.26 14.49
CA GLN A 148 11.26 25.64 14.83
C GLN A 148 12.48 26.53 14.57
N LEU A 149 12.30 27.62 13.83
CA LEU A 149 13.31 28.65 13.67
C LEU A 149 13.15 29.68 14.79
N ALA A 150 14.23 29.98 15.49
CA ALA A 150 14.30 30.96 16.57
C ALA A 150 15.47 31.94 16.32
N ASN A 151 15.37 33.14 16.89
CA ASN A 151 16.40 34.18 16.83
C ASN A 151 16.87 34.53 15.41
N VAL A 152 15.96 34.52 14.43
CA VAL A 152 16.31 34.84 13.04
C VAL A 152 16.63 36.33 12.92
N ARG A 153 17.83 36.66 12.45
CA ARG A 153 18.33 38.03 12.25
C ARG A 153 19.01 38.15 10.89
N GLY A 154 18.71 39.24 10.19
CA GLY A 154 19.34 39.61 8.93
C GLY A 154 20.28 40.80 9.14
N GLU A 155 21.55 40.67 8.78
CA GLU A 155 22.53 41.74 8.90
C GLU A 155 23.37 41.87 7.63
N TYR A 156 23.73 43.11 7.28
CA TYR A 156 24.71 43.38 6.25
C TYR A 156 26.11 43.23 6.82
N GLN A 157 26.92 42.39 6.18
CA GLN A 157 28.33 42.24 6.53
C GLN A 157 29.19 42.42 5.29
N ARG A 158 30.45 42.81 5.51
CA ARG A 158 31.46 42.81 4.45
C ARG A 158 32.36 41.61 4.63
N VAL A 159 32.57 40.88 3.53
CA VAL A 159 33.43 39.70 3.51
C VAL A 159 34.80 40.06 2.94
N LYS A 160 35.70 39.07 2.92
CA LYS A 160 37.05 39.22 2.38
C LYS A 160 37.00 39.74 0.94
N GLY A 161 37.53 40.95 0.73
CA GLY A 161 37.49 41.66 -0.56
C GLY A 161 36.54 42.85 -0.64
N ASP A 162 36.05 43.38 0.50
CA ASP A 162 35.13 44.54 0.60
C ASP A 162 33.79 44.36 -0.14
N GLN A 163 33.39 43.11 -0.36
CA GLN A 163 32.12 42.79 -0.98
C GLN A 163 31.01 42.77 0.06
N LEU A 164 29.92 43.50 -0.22
CA LEU A 164 28.73 43.53 0.63
C LEU A 164 27.94 42.23 0.46
N VAL A 165 27.62 41.59 1.59
CA VAL A 165 26.74 40.42 1.65
C VAL A 165 25.65 40.63 2.69
N PHE A 166 24.50 40.02 2.47
CA PHE A 166 23.42 39.98 3.46
C PHE A 166 23.38 38.60 4.09
N VAL A 167 23.42 38.54 5.40
CA VAL A 167 23.54 37.29 6.16
C VAL A 167 22.29 37.13 7.00
N ILE A 168 21.54 36.05 6.75
CA ILE A 168 20.45 35.61 7.62
C ILE A 168 21.00 34.54 8.54
N SER A 169 21.02 34.81 9.84
CA SER A 169 21.47 33.90 10.88
C SER A 169 20.31 33.55 11.81
N GLY A 170 20.34 32.34 12.37
CA GLY A 170 19.34 31.93 13.35
C GLY A 170 19.65 30.56 13.96
N THR A 171 18.77 30.12 14.84
CA THR A 171 18.82 28.79 15.46
C THR A 171 17.63 27.96 15.01
N ALA A 172 17.88 26.74 14.54
CA ALA A 172 16.87 25.74 14.23
C ALA A 172 16.79 24.73 15.38
N ILE A 173 15.61 24.57 15.96
CA ILE A 173 15.33 23.70 17.10
C ILE A 173 14.54 22.50 16.60
N ASN A 174 15.06 21.30 16.83
CA ASN A 174 14.36 20.07 16.46
C ASN A 174 13.26 19.75 17.48
N ASN A 175 12.02 20.13 17.21
CA ASN A 175 10.87 19.73 18.05
C ASN A 175 10.26 18.39 17.62
N ALA A 176 10.86 17.69 16.64
CA ALA A 176 10.40 16.38 16.22
C ALA A 176 10.72 15.31 17.30
N PRO A 177 9.89 14.27 17.45
CA PRO A 177 10.14 13.18 18.40
C PRO A 177 11.29 12.24 17.99
N VAL A 178 11.97 12.53 16.87
CA VAL A 178 13.03 11.70 16.27
C VAL A 178 14.22 12.59 15.91
N ALA A 179 15.43 12.02 15.99
CA ALA A 179 16.64 12.71 15.57
C ALA A 179 16.68 12.92 14.05
N VAL A 180 17.11 14.11 13.62
CA VAL A 180 17.20 14.52 12.20
C VAL A 180 18.64 14.50 11.73
N ARG A 181 18.88 14.10 10.48
CA ARG A 181 20.20 13.98 9.83
C ARG A 181 20.51 15.07 8.81
N GLY A 182 19.51 15.89 8.46
CA GLY A 182 19.68 16.98 7.52
C GLY A 182 18.50 17.91 7.63
N VAL A 183 18.77 19.20 7.80
CA VAL A 183 17.74 20.24 7.78
C VAL A 183 18.13 21.22 6.70
N GLN A 184 17.25 21.43 5.74
CA GLN A 184 17.41 22.42 4.67
C GLN A 184 16.59 23.65 5.01
N ILE A 185 17.25 24.80 5.00
CA ILE A 185 16.63 26.10 5.23
C ILE A 185 16.77 26.93 3.98
N GLU A 186 15.66 27.48 3.53
CA GLU A 186 15.59 28.46 2.45
C GLU A 186 15.50 29.86 3.05
N GLY A 187 16.51 30.66 2.81
CA GLY A 187 16.43 32.11 2.98
C GLY A 187 15.81 32.73 1.75
N ARG A 188 14.94 33.72 1.95
CA ARG A 188 14.36 34.55 0.89
C ARG A 188 14.57 36.02 1.25
N ILE A 189 15.03 36.80 0.29
CA ILE A 189 15.15 38.26 0.44
C ILE A 189 14.37 38.94 -0.68
N ARG A 190 13.69 40.03 -0.31
CA ARG A 190 12.88 40.83 -1.22
C ARG A 190 13.36 42.29 -1.18
N GLY A 191 14.02 42.71 -2.26
CA GLY A 191 14.33 44.11 -2.53
C GLY A 191 13.78 44.51 -3.89
N ALA A 192 14.63 45.04 -4.77
CA ALA A 192 14.34 45.20 -6.20
C ALA A 192 14.10 43.86 -6.92
N GLU A 193 14.87 42.84 -6.56
CA GLU A 193 14.71 41.47 -7.06
C GLU A 193 14.46 40.50 -5.90
N GLU A 194 13.73 39.42 -6.17
CA GLU A 194 13.55 38.33 -5.21
C GLU A 194 14.68 37.32 -5.38
N GLN A 195 15.47 37.12 -4.32
CA GLN A 195 16.53 36.11 -4.30
C GLN A 195 16.20 35.04 -3.26
N ARG A 196 16.46 33.79 -3.63
CA ARG A 196 16.21 32.61 -2.79
C ARG A 196 17.47 31.77 -2.73
N GLN A 197 17.83 31.32 -1.53
CA GLN A 197 19.03 30.53 -1.31
C GLN A 197 18.73 29.41 -0.32
N VAL A 198 19.01 28.18 -0.71
CA VAL A 198 18.84 27.00 0.14
C VAL A 198 20.20 26.60 0.72
N VAL A 199 20.24 26.34 2.03
CA VAL A 199 21.44 25.90 2.74
C VAL A 199 21.11 24.75 3.68
N PHE A 200 22.12 23.93 3.99
CA PHE A 200 22.00 22.89 5.00
C PHE A 200 22.46 23.38 6.38
N CYS A 201 21.72 23.00 7.43
CA CYS A 201 22.18 23.16 8.81
C CYS A 201 23.39 22.28 9.10
N GLY A 202 24.25 22.72 10.02
CA GLY A 202 25.43 21.97 10.47
C GLY A 202 26.74 22.33 9.78
N ALA A 203 26.69 22.92 8.59
CA ALA A 203 27.86 23.44 7.87
C ALA A 203 28.06 24.96 8.03
N ALA A 204 27.30 25.60 8.93
CA ALA A 204 27.33 27.05 9.10
C ALA A 204 28.68 27.51 9.70
N PRO A 205 29.44 28.39 9.02
CA PRO A 205 30.66 28.96 9.57
C PRO A 205 30.34 29.89 10.74
N ARG A 206 31.23 29.96 11.74
CA ARG A 206 31.10 30.88 12.89
C ARG A 206 31.25 32.34 12.47
N ASP A 207 32.15 32.60 11.52
CA ASP A 207 32.45 33.93 11.01
C ASP A 207 32.51 33.92 9.48
N VAL A 208 31.70 34.76 8.84
CA VAL A 208 31.68 34.94 7.38
C VAL A 208 32.64 36.01 6.87
N ARG A 209 33.19 36.85 7.77
CA ARG A 209 34.04 37.99 7.43
C ARG A 209 35.35 37.57 6.76
N ASP A 210 35.91 36.45 7.18
CA ASP A 210 37.20 35.95 6.67
C ASP A 210 37.06 35.10 5.40
N LEU A 211 35.83 34.79 4.99
CA LEU A 211 35.55 33.90 3.86
C LEU A 211 35.43 34.69 2.56
N SER A 212 35.91 34.09 1.48
CA SER A 212 35.67 34.57 0.12
C SER A 212 34.29 34.16 -0.38
N VAL A 213 33.78 34.87 -1.38
CA VAL A 213 32.49 34.56 -2.03
C VAL A 213 32.42 33.12 -2.53
N ARG A 214 33.52 32.58 -3.06
CA ARG A 214 33.58 31.20 -3.55
C ARG A 214 33.49 30.18 -2.41
N GLU A 215 34.16 30.45 -1.29
CA GLU A 215 34.09 29.59 -0.10
C GLU A 215 32.69 29.61 0.51
N ILE A 216 32.06 30.79 0.55
CA ILE A 216 30.67 30.94 1.01
C ILE A 216 29.73 30.12 0.13
N ALA A 217 29.84 30.23 -1.19
CA ALA A 217 29.02 29.44 -2.11
C ALA A 217 29.23 27.93 -1.92
N LEU A 218 30.49 27.50 -1.71
CA LEU A 218 30.81 26.10 -1.48
C LEU A 218 30.22 25.56 -0.17
N LEU A 219 30.36 26.31 0.94
CA LEU A 219 29.82 25.96 2.25
C LEU A 219 28.30 25.85 2.25
N GLN A 220 27.62 26.68 1.46
CA GLN A 220 26.17 26.61 1.32
C GLN A 220 25.68 25.38 0.56
N THR A 221 26.47 24.88 -0.39
CA THR A 221 26.18 23.64 -1.13
C THR A 221 26.65 22.36 -0.43
N LEU A 222 27.43 22.47 0.64
CA LEU A 222 27.98 21.32 1.36
C LEU A 222 26.88 20.62 2.18
N GLU A 223 26.63 19.36 1.84
CA GLU A 223 25.75 18.51 2.63
C GLU A 223 26.38 18.17 4.00
N PRO A 224 25.58 18.06 5.06
CA PRO A 224 26.08 17.78 6.38
C PRO A 224 26.73 16.38 6.44
N PRO A 225 27.77 16.19 7.28
CA PRO A 225 28.42 14.90 7.48
C PRO A 225 27.42 13.78 7.85
N LYS A 226 27.72 12.52 7.49
CA LYS A 226 26.80 11.38 7.73
C LYS A 226 26.54 11.05 9.20
N ASP A 227 27.39 11.55 10.08
CA ASP A 227 27.35 11.48 11.53
C ASP A 227 26.68 12.70 12.19
N TRP A 228 26.40 13.76 11.41
CA TRP A 228 25.67 14.92 11.91
C TRP A 228 24.21 14.53 12.18
N THR A 229 23.81 14.71 13.43
CA THR A 229 22.45 14.41 13.89
C THR A 229 22.03 15.44 14.91
N VAL A 230 20.80 15.91 14.84
CA VAL A 230 20.21 16.81 15.83
C VAL A 230 19.13 16.03 16.57
N ALA A 231 19.33 15.80 17.87
CA ALA A 231 18.41 15.09 18.73
C ALA A 231 17.11 15.89 18.96
N PRO A 232 16.01 15.24 19.40
CA PRO A 232 14.81 15.93 19.84
C PRO A 232 15.13 16.95 20.95
N GLY A 233 14.71 18.21 20.76
CA GLY A 233 14.98 19.35 21.64
C GLY A 233 16.36 20.00 21.45
N GLU A 234 17.23 19.44 20.61
CA GLU A 234 18.54 20.01 20.32
C GLU A 234 18.43 21.19 19.33
N GLN A 235 19.33 22.16 19.49
CA GLN A 235 19.37 23.37 18.68
C GLN A 235 20.63 23.37 17.81
N THR A 236 20.48 23.75 16.55
CA THR A 236 21.58 23.92 15.61
C THR A 236 21.55 25.30 14.98
N THR A 237 22.70 25.88 14.67
CA THR A 237 22.78 27.17 14.01
C THR A 237 22.73 27.01 12.50
N PHE A 238 22.12 27.99 11.85
CA PHE A 238 22.13 28.10 10.39
C PHE A 238 22.50 29.51 9.97
N LEU A 239 23.07 29.58 8.76
CA LEU A 239 23.55 30.82 8.19
C LEU A 239 23.32 30.78 6.68
N VAL A 240 22.52 31.72 6.17
CA VAL A 240 22.27 31.92 4.74
C VAL A 240 22.96 33.22 4.32
N VAL A 241 23.80 33.20 3.30
CA VAL A 241 24.48 34.40 2.78
C VAL A 241 24.02 34.70 1.36
N PHE A 242 23.62 35.92 1.12
CA PHE A 242 23.31 36.47 -0.20
C PHE A 242 24.45 37.37 -0.65
N VAL A 243 25.01 37.05 -1.81
CA VAL A 243 26.13 37.77 -2.41
C VAL A 243 25.59 38.87 -3.31
N GLY A 244 26.00 40.12 -3.09
CA GLY A 244 25.47 41.26 -3.84
C GLY A 244 23.98 41.52 -3.57
N PRO A 245 23.57 41.72 -2.30
CA PRO A 245 22.18 41.94 -1.95
C PRO A 245 21.68 43.29 -2.50
N PRO A 246 20.38 43.41 -2.83
CA PRO A 246 19.77 44.69 -3.14
C PRO A 246 19.87 45.63 -1.92
N LEU A 247 20.27 46.88 -2.16
CA LEU A 247 20.42 47.90 -1.11
C LEU A 247 19.07 48.31 -0.50
N ASP A 248 17.97 48.08 -1.21
CA ASP A 248 16.59 48.40 -0.82
C ASP A 248 15.81 47.20 -0.28
N LEU A 249 16.46 46.40 0.58
CA LEU A 249 15.84 45.22 1.18
C LEU A 249 14.62 45.60 2.04
N ARG A 250 13.44 45.17 1.60
CA ARG A 250 12.16 45.45 2.26
C ARG A 250 11.79 44.38 3.27
N GLU A 251 12.07 43.14 2.92
CA GLU A 251 11.67 41.98 3.70
C GLU A 251 12.69 40.86 3.52
N PHE A 252 12.90 40.08 4.57
CA PHE A 252 13.61 38.82 4.52
C PHE A 252 12.83 37.76 5.30
N ALA A 253 12.90 36.52 4.85
CA ALA A 253 12.27 35.37 5.47
C ALA A 253 13.23 34.18 5.48
N ALA A 254 13.06 33.28 6.44
CA ALA A 254 13.73 31.99 6.48
C ALA A 254 12.69 30.91 6.74
N GLU A 255 12.73 29.83 5.96
CA GLU A 255 11.76 28.74 6.01
C GLU A 255 12.47 27.39 5.91
N VAL A 256 11.93 26.38 6.58
CA VAL A 256 12.45 25.01 6.49
C VAL A 256 11.79 24.32 5.31
N VAL A 257 12.59 23.89 4.32
CA VAL A 257 12.07 23.28 3.08
C VAL A 257 12.05 21.76 3.17
N ALA A 258 13.07 21.18 3.77
CA ALA A 258 13.19 19.73 3.86
C ALA A 258 13.90 19.30 5.15
N VAL A 259 13.44 18.18 5.70
CA VAL A 259 14.02 17.55 6.89
C VAL A 259 14.21 16.07 6.61
N GLN A 260 15.42 15.59 6.83
CA GLN A 260 15.79 14.18 6.65
C GLN A 260 15.88 13.52 8.03
N GLY A 261 15.14 12.43 8.23
CA GLY A 261 15.18 11.65 9.46
C GLY A 261 16.32 10.65 9.52
N GLN A 262 16.73 10.28 10.73
CA GLN A 262 17.61 9.12 10.92
C GLN A 262 16.82 7.83 10.72
N PRO A 263 17.25 6.91 9.82
CA PRO A 263 16.73 5.56 9.84
C PRO A 263 17.09 4.94 11.18
N ARG A 264 16.07 4.52 11.95
CA ARG A 264 16.27 3.98 13.29
C ARG A 264 17.10 2.70 13.14
N ARG A 265 18.38 2.76 13.52
CA ARG A 265 19.29 1.61 13.48
C ARG A 265 18.62 0.51 14.31
N ARG A 266 18.14 -0.53 13.62
CA ARG A 266 17.49 -1.67 14.23
C ARG A 266 18.50 -2.31 15.16
N THR A 267 18.36 -2.09 16.46
CA THR A 267 19.15 -2.75 17.48
C THR A 267 18.90 -4.24 17.29
N GLN A 268 19.86 -4.94 16.69
CA GLN A 268 19.90 -6.40 16.72
C GLN A 268 20.15 -6.76 18.18
N GLN A 269 19.07 -7.12 18.87
CA GLN A 269 19.15 -7.81 20.15
C GLN A 269 19.67 -9.21 19.83
N THR A 270 20.93 -9.45 20.18
CA THR A 270 21.52 -10.78 20.37
C THR A 270 20.92 -11.47 21.57
#